data_AF-A0AAV4H293-F1
#
_entry.id   AF-A0AAV4H293-F1
#
_cell.length_a   1.000
_cell.length_b   1.000
_cell.length_c   1.000
_cell.angle_alpha   90.00
_cell.angle_beta   90.00
_cell.angle_gamma   90.00
#
_symmetry.space_group_name_H-M   'P 1'
#
loop_
_entity.id
_entity.type
_entity.pdbx_description
1 polymer ?
#
loop_
_entity_poly.entity_id
_entity_poly.type
_entity_poly.pdbx_seq_one_letter_code
_entity_poly.pdbx_strand_id
1 'polypeptide(L)'
;MMEQVIPSRIDVSQSPYDLTTFWGRVKHYAWVTDPRLTIVSTKELEASKDLLEKYRKGQENPDVTTAQVRRAQQLYLSAYHPDSGELQNVCGRMSFQMPGGMVLIGAMITFYKSNTAIIFWQWANQSFNALVNYTNSNATTEVNTKRLATAYVSATSSALVVALGLKKYLST
;
A
#
# COMPACT_ATOMS: atom_id res chain seq x y z
N MET A 1 -41.76 -19.85 13.85
CA MET A 1 -41.32 -19.13 12.64
C MET A 1 -39.93 -18.58 12.93
N MET A 2 -38.89 -19.16 12.34
CA MET A 2 -37.54 -18.61 12.43
C MET A 2 -37.47 -17.45 11.44
N GLU A 3 -37.31 -16.25 11.96
CA GLU A 3 -37.11 -15.04 11.18
C GLU A 3 -35.79 -15.18 10.42
N GLN A 4 -35.88 -15.54 9.14
CA GLN A 4 -34.74 -15.55 8.23
C GLN A 4 -34.35 -14.09 8.00
N VAL A 5 -33.45 -13.58 8.84
CA VAL A 5 -32.79 -12.29 8.63
C VAL A 5 -32.04 -12.41 7.32
N ILE A 6 -32.62 -11.87 6.24
CA ILE A 6 -31.93 -11.64 4.98
C ILE A 6 -30.66 -10.89 5.36
N PRO A 7 -29.44 -11.42 5.14
CA PRO A 7 -28.24 -10.70 5.51
C PRO A 7 -28.29 -9.36 4.77
N SER A 8 -28.38 -8.28 5.54
CA SER A 8 -28.37 -6.93 4.98
C SER A 8 -27.16 -6.83 4.05
N ARG A 9 -27.41 -6.35 2.82
CA ARG A 9 -26.38 -6.16 1.80
C ARG A 9 -25.16 -5.50 2.44
N ILE A 10 -23.97 -6.08 2.25
CA ILE A 10 -22.77 -5.53 2.86
C ILE A 10 -22.51 -4.16 2.25
N ASP A 11 -22.29 -3.16 3.10
CA ASP A 11 -21.81 -1.88 2.63
C ASP A 11 -20.34 -1.99 2.21
N VAL A 12 -20.12 -2.10 0.90
CA VAL A 12 -18.78 -2.18 0.29
C VAL A 12 -18.02 -0.85 0.33
N SER A 13 -18.67 0.25 0.71
CA SER A 13 -18.00 1.55 0.91
C SER A 13 -17.32 1.64 2.28
N GLN A 14 -17.76 0.82 3.25
CA GLN A 14 -17.25 0.83 4.61
C GLN A 14 -16.22 -0.27 4.84
N SER A 15 -15.27 0.02 5.72
CA SER A 15 -14.33 -0.97 6.22
C SER A 15 -15.07 -2.12 6.94
N PRO A 16 -14.61 -3.38 6.82
CA PRO A 16 -15.15 -4.49 7.61
C PRO A 16 -14.85 -4.38 9.12
N TYR A 17 -14.03 -3.41 9.52
CA TYR A 17 -13.65 -3.12 10.91
C TYR A 17 -14.05 -1.71 11.31
N ASP A 18 -14.40 -1.53 12.58
CA ASP A 18 -14.76 -0.25 13.17
C ASP A 18 -13.56 0.72 13.27
N LEU A 19 -13.54 1.71 12.38
CA LEU A 19 -12.46 2.69 12.29
C LEU A 19 -12.46 3.75 13.41
N THR A 20 -13.50 3.81 14.24
CA THR A 20 -13.53 4.71 15.41
C THR A 20 -12.57 4.24 16.50
N THR A 21 -12.39 2.92 16.62
CA THR A 21 -11.48 2.30 17.59
C THR A 21 -10.05 2.21 17.05
N PHE A 22 -9.07 2.30 17.95
CA PHE A 22 -7.66 2.08 17.61
C PHE A 22 -7.45 0.70 16.96
N TRP A 23 -7.95 -0.35 17.62
CA TRP A 23 -7.76 -1.72 17.14
C TRP A 23 -8.49 -2.03 15.85
N GLY A 24 -9.64 -1.40 15.58
CA GLY A 24 -10.31 -1.56 14.31
C GLY A 24 -9.54 -0.91 13.17
N ARG A 25 -8.91 0.26 13.38
CA ARG A 25 -7.95 0.83 12.41
C ARG A 25 -6.75 -0.08 12.17
N VAL A 26 -6.15 -0.62 13.23
CA VAL A 26 -5.02 -1.56 13.09
C VAL A 26 -5.42 -2.78 12.25
N LYS A 27 -6.57 -3.40 12.54
CA LYS A 27 -7.08 -4.54 11.76
C LYS A 27 -7.37 -4.16 10.31
N HIS A 28 -7.96 -2.99 10.07
CA HIS A 28 -8.21 -2.49 8.73
C HIS A 28 -6.91 -2.34 7.94
N TYR A 29 -5.92 -1.63 8.48
CA TYR A 29 -4.65 -1.45 7.79
C TYR A 29 -3.94 -2.77 7.56
N ALA A 30 -3.85 -3.64 8.57
CA ALA A 30 -3.24 -4.96 8.42
C ALA A 30 -3.93 -5.83 7.34
N TRP A 31 -5.24 -5.67 7.17
CA TRP A 31 -6.00 -6.38 6.16
C TRP A 31 -5.80 -5.81 4.74
N VAL A 32 -5.67 -4.49 4.59
CA VAL A 32 -5.39 -3.83 3.30
C VAL A 32 -3.92 -3.97 2.88
N THR A 33 -2.99 -4.00 3.85
CA THR A 33 -1.53 -4.09 3.62
C THR A 33 -1.00 -5.52 3.60
N ASP A 34 -1.86 -6.54 3.52
CA ASP A 34 -1.44 -7.93 3.48
C ASP A 34 -0.49 -8.16 2.28
N PRO A 35 0.77 -8.58 2.50
CA PRO A 35 1.76 -8.73 1.43
C PRO A 35 1.39 -9.80 0.40
N ARG A 36 0.49 -10.73 0.75
CA ARG A 36 -0.01 -11.76 -0.19
C ARG A 36 -0.79 -11.12 -1.35
N LEU A 37 -1.35 -9.94 -1.13
CA LEU A 37 -2.12 -9.19 -2.13
C LEU A 37 -1.24 -8.64 -3.26
N THR A 38 0.07 -8.49 -3.02
CA THR A 38 1.02 -8.01 -4.04
C THR A 38 1.16 -9.00 -5.20
N ILE A 39 1.04 -10.31 -4.95
CA ILE A 39 1.30 -11.38 -5.93
C ILE A 39 0.07 -11.63 -6.84
N VAL A 40 -1.06 -10.98 -6.55
CA VAL A 40 -2.32 -11.17 -7.27
C VAL A 40 -2.22 -10.61 -8.69
N SER A 41 -2.70 -11.39 -9.66
CA SER A 41 -2.64 -11.03 -11.08
C SER A 41 -3.56 -9.85 -11.41
N THR A 42 -3.18 -9.04 -12.40
CA THR A 42 -4.02 -7.91 -12.88
C THR A 42 -5.43 -8.35 -13.29
N LYS A 43 -5.56 -9.54 -13.90
CA LYS A 43 -6.86 -10.10 -14.30
C LYS A 43 -7.79 -10.34 -13.10
N GLU A 44 -7.24 -10.82 -11.98
CA GLU A 44 -8.02 -11.04 -10.75
C GLU A 44 -8.41 -9.71 -10.08
N LEU A 45 -7.55 -8.70 -10.18
CA LEU A 45 -7.86 -7.35 -9.69
C LEU A 45 -8.99 -6.71 -10.50
N GLU A 46 -8.93 -6.81 -11.83
CA GLU A 46 -9.98 -6.31 -12.73
C GLU A 46 -11.31 -7.04 -12.50
N ALA A 47 -11.28 -8.36 -12.37
CA ALA A 47 -12.47 -9.15 -12.03
C ALA A 47 -13.06 -8.74 -10.68
N SER A 48 -12.21 -8.42 -9.69
CA SER A 48 -12.66 -7.94 -8.38
C SER A 48 -13.32 -6.56 -8.47
N LYS A 49 -12.77 -5.66 -9.30
CA LYS A 49 -13.37 -4.34 -9.57
C LYS A 49 -14.73 -4.49 -10.24
N ASP A 50 -14.83 -5.29 -11.29
CA ASP A 50 -16.08 -5.55 -12.01
C ASP A 50 -17.15 -6.17 -11.10
N LEU A 51 -16.75 -7.12 -10.23
CA LEU A 51 -17.65 -7.71 -9.24
C LEU A 51 -18.21 -6.64 -8.28
N LEU A 52 -17.37 -5.75 -7.76
CA LEU A 52 -17.82 -4.68 -6.85
C LEU A 52 -18.71 -3.66 -7.56
N GLU A 53 -18.43 -3.32 -8.81
CA GLU A 53 -19.27 -2.42 -9.59
C GLU A 53 -20.66 -3.01 -9.85
N LYS A 54 -20.73 -4.29 -10.24
CA LYS A 54 -22.00 -5.03 -10.37
C LYS A 54 -22.73 -5.15 -9.04
N TYR A 55 -22.00 -5.45 -7.96
CA TYR A 55 -22.55 -5.52 -6.60
C TYR A 55 -22.99 -4.16 -6.06
N ARG A 56 -22.50 -3.03 -6.56
CA ARG A 56 -23.06 -1.70 -6.21
C ARG A 56 -24.36 -1.41 -6.96
N LYS A 57 -24.53 -1.98 -8.16
CA LYS A 57 -25.69 -1.78 -9.04
C LYS A 57 -26.83 -2.78 -8.81
N GLY A 58 -26.67 -3.80 -7.97
CA GLY A 58 -27.68 -4.86 -7.85
C GLY A 58 -27.67 -5.87 -8.99
N GLN A 59 -26.58 -5.96 -9.74
CA GLN A 59 -26.45 -6.78 -10.95
C GLN A 59 -25.47 -7.95 -10.75
N GLU A 60 -25.20 -8.32 -9.50
CA GLU A 60 -24.38 -9.48 -9.18
C GLU A 60 -25.03 -10.80 -9.60
N ASN A 61 -24.21 -11.81 -9.87
CA ASN A 61 -24.70 -13.17 -10.06
C ASN A 61 -25.32 -13.67 -8.72
N PRO A 62 -26.52 -14.28 -8.73
CA PRO A 62 -27.15 -14.87 -7.53
C PRO A 62 -26.24 -15.78 -6.69
N ASP A 63 -25.23 -16.41 -7.32
CA ASP A 63 -24.30 -17.34 -6.66
C ASP A 63 -23.17 -16.65 -5.87
N VAL A 64 -23.09 -15.31 -5.91
CA VAL A 64 -22.01 -14.56 -5.25
C VAL A 64 -22.18 -14.57 -3.74
N THR A 65 -21.17 -15.09 -3.05
CA THR A 65 -21.16 -15.15 -1.59
C THR A 65 -20.63 -13.87 -0.95
N THR A 66 -21.08 -13.58 0.26
CA THR A 66 -20.58 -12.52 1.15
C THR A 66 -19.05 -12.53 1.27
N ALA A 67 -18.43 -13.72 1.30
CA ALA A 67 -16.98 -13.87 1.39
C ALA A 67 -16.25 -13.41 0.11
N GLN A 68 -16.80 -13.71 -1.07
CA GLN A 68 -16.27 -13.26 -2.35
C GLN A 68 -16.36 -11.74 -2.49
N VAL A 69 -17.46 -11.13 -2.04
CA VAL A 69 -17.62 -9.66 -2.03
C VAL A 69 -16.56 -9.01 -1.14
N ARG A 70 -16.35 -9.53 0.08
CA ARG A 70 -15.29 -9.00 0.97
C ARG A 70 -13.89 -9.20 0.42
N ARG A 71 -13.63 -10.33 -0.23
CA ARG A 71 -12.34 -10.60 -0.89
C ARG A 71 -12.09 -9.61 -2.03
N ALA A 72 -13.09 -9.39 -2.88
CA ALA A 72 -13.01 -8.41 -3.94
C ALA A 72 -12.82 -6.98 -3.39
N GLN A 73 -13.51 -6.65 -2.29
CA GLN A 73 -13.31 -5.38 -1.56
C GLN A 73 -11.86 -5.23 -1.08
N GLN A 74 -11.28 -6.28 -0.50
CA GLN A 74 -9.88 -6.28 -0.07
C GLN A 74 -8.93 -6.00 -1.23
N LEU A 75 -9.12 -6.74 -2.33
CA LEU A 75 -8.31 -6.62 -3.54
C LEU A 75 -8.42 -5.21 -4.12
N TYR A 76 -9.64 -4.68 -4.19
CA TYR A 76 -9.90 -3.33 -4.67
C TYR A 76 -9.16 -2.28 -3.83
N LEU A 77 -9.37 -2.30 -2.51
CA LEU A 77 -8.74 -1.35 -1.58
C LEU A 77 -7.21 -1.46 -1.53
N SER A 78 -6.65 -2.63 -1.83
CA SER A 78 -5.20 -2.86 -1.81
C SER A 78 -4.47 -2.43 -3.09
N ALA A 79 -5.18 -2.30 -4.21
CA ALA A 79 -4.57 -2.17 -5.53
C ALA A 79 -5.08 -0.99 -6.36
N TYR A 80 -6.25 -0.43 -6.05
CA TYR A 80 -6.82 0.69 -6.77
C TYR A 80 -6.74 1.97 -5.94
N HIS A 81 -6.45 3.07 -6.63
CA HIS A 81 -6.42 4.37 -5.98
C HIS A 81 -7.84 4.79 -5.55
N PRO A 82 -8.05 5.27 -4.31
CA PRO A 82 -9.38 5.57 -3.78
C PRO A 82 -10.09 6.67 -4.57
N ASP A 83 -9.36 7.71 -4.99
CA ASP A 83 -9.94 8.85 -5.72
C ASP A 83 -10.14 8.59 -7.23
N SER A 84 -9.12 8.09 -7.95
CA SER A 84 -9.18 7.91 -9.41
C SER A 84 -9.80 6.56 -9.83
N GLY A 85 -9.80 5.56 -8.94
CA GLY A 85 -10.24 4.20 -9.28
C GLY A 85 -9.32 3.48 -10.28
N GLU A 86 -8.11 4.02 -10.51
CA GLU A 86 -7.10 3.43 -11.39
C GLU A 86 -6.22 2.43 -10.65
N LEU A 87 -5.65 1.48 -11.39
CA LEU A 87 -4.77 0.47 -10.85
C LEU A 87 -3.42 1.08 -10.48
N GLN A 88 -3.03 0.96 -9.21
CA GLN A 88 -1.75 1.44 -8.72
C GLN A 88 -0.60 0.52 -9.16
N ASN A 89 0.57 1.13 -9.40
CA ASN A 89 1.82 0.42 -9.62
C ASN A 89 2.12 -0.50 -8.43
N VAL A 90 2.46 -1.76 -8.69
CA VAL A 90 2.74 -2.79 -7.68
C VAL A 90 3.71 -2.28 -6.62
N CYS A 91 4.78 -1.60 -7.01
CA CYS A 91 5.79 -1.08 -6.08
C CYS A 91 5.29 0.08 -5.20
N GLY A 92 4.24 0.78 -5.62
CA GLY A 92 3.61 1.86 -4.87
C GLY A 92 2.39 1.44 -4.06
N ARG A 93 1.92 0.18 -4.21
CA ARG A 93 0.80 -0.35 -3.43
C ARG A 93 1.16 -0.44 -1.97
N MET A 94 0.20 -0.14 -1.10
CA MET A 94 0.37 -0.27 0.34
C MET A 94 0.73 -1.70 0.76
N SER A 95 0.26 -2.72 0.04
CA SER A 95 0.64 -4.14 0.27
C SER A 95 2.11 -4.45 0.01
N PHE A 96 2.80 -3.68 -0.86
CA PHE A 96 4.20 -3.89 -1.18
C PHE A 96 5.17 -3.12 -0.26
N GLN A 97 4.68 -2.15 0.53
CA GLN A 97 5.53 -1.36 1.41
C GLN A 97 6.34 -2.23 2.39
N MET A 98 5.69 -3.20 3.02
CA MET A 98 6.35 -4.12 3.95
C MET A 98 7.38 -5.01 3.23
N PRO A 99 7.03 -5.77 2.18
CA PRO A 99 8.01 -6.54 1.40
C PRO A 99 9.18 -5.71 0.86
N GLY A 100 8.90 -4.58 0.21
CA GLY A 100 9.92 -3.71 -0.37
C GLY A 100 10.83 -3.10 0.69
N GLY A 101 10.26 -2.62 1.79
CA GLY A 101 11.00 -2.09 2.94
C GLY A 101 11.90 -3.14 3.60
N MET A 102 11.42 -4.38 3.74
CA MET A 102 12.23 -5.49 4.28
C MET A 102 13.44 -5.80 3.40
N VAL A 103 13.28 -5.81 2.07
CA VAL A 103 14.39 -6.01 1.13
C VAL A 103 15.41 -4.88 1.24
N LEU A 104 14.95 -3.63 1.29
CA LEU A 104 15.82 -2.45 1.42
C LEU A 104 16.59 -2.45 2.74
N ILE A 105 15.92 -2.71 3.86
CA ILE A 105 16.54 -2.81 5.19
C ILE A 105 17.55 -3.97 5.21
N GLY A 106 17.18 -5.14 4.70
CA GLY A 106 18.07 -6.30 4.62
C GLY A 106 19.33 -5.99 3.80
N ALA A 107 19.18 -5.28 2.68
CA ALA A 107 20.29 -4.87 1.84
C ALA A 107 21.19 -3.83 2.53
N MET A 108 20.61 -2.82 3.17
CA MET A 108 21.37 -1.82 3.94
C MET A 108 22.19 -2.48 5.06
N ILE A 109 21.61 -3.46 5.79
CA ILE A 109 22.31 -4.21 6.83
C ILE A 109 23.40 -5.12 6.24
N THR A 110 23.14 -5.75 5.09
CA THR A 110 24.11 -6.68 4.47
C THR A 110 25.33 -5.93 3.92
N PHE A 111 25.10 -4.79 3.27
CA PHE A 111 26.14 -4.08 2.52
C PHE A 111 26.70 -2.83 3.23
N TYR A 112 26.44 -2.66 4.54
CA TYR A 112 26.87 -1.50 5.32
C TYR A 112 28.40 -1.24 5.32
N LYS A 113 29.20 -2.27 5.05
CA LYS A 113 30.67 -2.16 5.06
C LYS A 113 31.24 -1.35 3.89
N SER A 114 30.54 -1.21 2.76
CA SER A 114 31.03 -0.42 1.62
C SER A 114 30.36 0.96 1.58
N ASN A 115 31.14 2.03 1.42
CA ASN A 115 30.59 3.40 1.32
C ASN A 115 29.74 3.57 0.06
N THR A 116 30.18 3.00 -1.07
CA THR A 116 29.43 3.02 -2.33
C THR A 116 28.09 2.28 -2.18
N ALA A 117 28.10 1.16 -1.46
CA ALA A 117 26.87 0.41 -1.21
C ALA A 117 25.91 1.15 -0.27
N ILE A 118 26.41 1.81 0.79
CA ILE A 118 25.59 2.68 1.64
C ILE A 118 24.91 3.76 0.79
N ILE A 119 25.66 4.43 -0.09
CA ILE A 119 25.12 5.50 -0.93
C ILE A 119 24.01 4.96 -1.82
N PHE A 120 24.27 3.84 -2.51
CA PHE A 120 23.30 3.22 -3.40
C PHE A 120 22.01 2.80 -2.66
N TRP A 121 22.14 2.10 -1.52
CA TRP A 121 20.98 1.58 -0.80
C TRP A 121 20.17 2.67 -0.09
N GLN A 122 20.82 3.74 0.38
CA GLN A 122 20.10 4.90 0.92
C GLN A 122 19.33 5.65 -0.17
N TRP A 123 19.96 5.85 -1.34
CA TRP A 123 19.28 6.39 -2.50
C TRP A 123 18.08 5.51 -2.92
N ALA A 124 18.27 4.19 -3.00
CA ALA A 124 17.20 3.25 -3.34
C ALA A 124 16.04 3.31 -2.32
N ASN A 125 16.36 3.38 -1.03
CA ASN A 125 15.36 3.49 0.04
C ASN A 125 14.52 4.77 -0.08
N GLN A 126 15.17 5.93 -0.30
CA GLN A 126 14.42 7.18 -0.47
C GLN A 126 13.64 7.22 -1.77
N SER A 127 14.14 6.56 -2.82
CA SER A 127 13.44 6.46 -4.11
C SER A 127 12.17 5.63 -3.96
N PHE A 128 12.23 4.54 -3.18
CA PHE A 128 11.06 3.74 -2.84
C PHE A 128 10.03 4.53 -2.03
N ASN A 129 10.45 5.24 -0.98
CA ASN A 129 9.55 6.07 -0.17
C ASN A 129 8.91 7.19 -1.00
N ALA A 130 9.67 7.82 -1.90
CA ALA A 130 9.13 8.83 -2.82
C ALA A 130 8.10 8.25 -3.79
N LEU A 131 8.35 7.06 -4.35
CA LEU A 131 7.42 6.37 -5.23
C LEU A 131 6.12 6.00 -4.51
N VAL A 132 6.22 5.45 -3.30
CA VAL A 132 5.08 5.12 -2.45
C VAL A 132 4.26 6.37 -2.15
N ASN A 133 4.90 7.47 -1.76
CA ASN A 133 4.22 8.73 -1.49
C ASN A 133 3.54 9.28 -2.74
N TYR A 134 4.21 9.25 -3.90
CA TYR A 134 3.62 9.69 -5.17
C TYR A 134 2.38 8.85 -5.54
N THR A 135 2.47 7.54 -5.40
CA THR A 135 1.39 6.60 -5.79
C THR A 135 0.17 6.67 -4.87
N ASN A 136 0.35 7.10 -3.61
CA ASN A 136 -0.73 7.23 -2.63
C ASN A 136 -1.11 8.69 -2.35
N SER A 137 -0.59 9.65 -3.11
CA SER A 137 -0.99 11.05 -2.99
C SER A 137 -2.40 11.23 -3.55
N ASN A 138 -3.25 11.97 -2.83
CA ASN A 138 -4.62 12.24 -3.26
C ASN A 138 -4.67 12.78 -4.69
N ALA A 139 -5.54 12.22 -5.53
CA ALA A 139 -5.65 12.62 -6.94
C ALA A 139 -6.24 14.04 -7.08
N THR A 140 -6.84 14.56 -6.02
CA THR A 140 -7.46 15.89 -5.94
C THR A 140 -6.49 17.00 -5.53
N THR A 141 -5.31 16.66 -5.03
CA THR A 141 -4.26 17.64 -4.72
C THR A 141 -3.26 17.62 -5.87
N GLU A 142 -3.07 18.74 -6.57
CA GLU A 142 -1.96 18.85 -7.52
C GLU A 142 -0.67 18.50 -6.79
N VAL A 143 -0.11 17.33 -7.12
CA VAL A 143 1.16 16.89 -6.57
C VAL A 143 2.20 17.87 -7.06
N ASN A 144 2.54 18.84 -6.21
CA ASN A 144 3.57 19.81 -6.52
C ASN A 144 4.90 19.07 -6.62
N THR A 145 5.31 18.75 -7.85
CA THR A 145 6.56 18.04 -8.15
C THR A 145 7.76 18.69 -7.49
N LYS A 146 7.74 20.02 -7.28
CA LYS A 146 8.80 20.72 -6.55
C LYS A 146 8.84 20.33 -5.08
N ARG A 147 7.70 20.15 -4.41
CA ARG A 147 7.67 19.68 -3.01
C ARG A 147 8.17 18.24 -2.89
N LEU A 148 7.74 17.36 -3.79
CA LEU A 148 8.22 15.97 -3.82
C LEU A 148 9.72 15.90 -4.07
N ALA A 149 10.22 16.66 -5.05
CA ALA A 149 11.65 16.74 -5.36
C ALA A 149 12.47 17.30 -4.19
N THR A 150 12.02 18.41 -3.57
CA THR A 150 12.70 19.00 -2.41
C THR A 150 12.73 18.01 -1.23
N ALA A 151 11.61 17.35 -0.94
CA ALA A 151 11.53 16.34 0.12
C ALA A 151 12.45 15.14 -0.16
N TYR A 152 12.50 14.68 -1.41
CA TYR A 152 13.34 13.57 -1.82
C TYR A 152 14.84 13.90 -1.72
N VAL A 153 15.26 15.06 -2.22
CA VAL A 153 16.66 15.50 -2.17
C VAL A 153 17.10 15.75 -0.73
N SER A 154 16.26 16.38 0.09
CA SER A 154 16.59 16.63 1.50
C SER A 154 16.69 15.31 2.28
N ALA A 155 15.73 14.41 2.13
CA ALA A 155 15.73 13.11 2.80
C ALA A 155 16.93 12.25 2.41
N THR A 156 17.29 12.22 1.11
CA THR A 156 18.46 11.50 0.62
C THR A 156 19.75 12.08 1.18
N SER A 157 19.90 13.41 1.13
CA SER A 157 21.10 14.08 1.64
C SER A 157 21.28 13.85 3.15
N SER A 158 20.22 14.04 3.94
CA SER A 158 20.25 13.81 5.38
C SER A 158 20.57 12.36 5.74
N ALA A 159 19.96 11.39 5.05
CA ALA A 159 20.22 9.97 5.29
C ALA A 159 21.68 9.59 5.01
N LEU A 160 22.26 10.12 3.92
CA LEU A 160 23.66 9.88 3.58
C LEU A 160 24.63 10.50 4.58
N VAL A 161 24.36 11.73 5.02
CA VAL A 161 25.17 12.42 6.04
C VAL A 161 25.21 11.60 7.32
N VAL A 162 24.05 11.14 7.80
CA VAL A 162 23.97 10.33 9.02
C VAL A 162 24.66 8.98 8.83
N ALA A 163 24.38 8.25 7.74
CA ALA A 163 24.93 6.92 7.53
C ALA A 163 26.46 6.92 7.39
N LEU A 164 27.02 7.83 6.59
CA LEU A 164 28.47 7.95 6.42
C LEU A 164 29.14 8.57 7.65
N GLY A 165 28.50 9.54 8.30
CA GLY A 165 28.98 10.18 9.51
C GLY A 165 29.10 9.20 10.68
N LEU A 166 28.05 8.43 10.95
CA LEU A 166 28.05 7.39 11.98
C LEU A 166 29.07 6.30 11.70
N LYS A 167 29.19 5.87 10.44
CA LYS A 167 30.21 4.88 10.06
C LYS A 167 31.63 5.40 10.31
N LYS A 168 31.92 6.64 9.95
CA LYS A 168 33.22 7.26 10.21
C LYS A 168 33.50 7.37 11.71
N TYR A 169 32.49 7.77 12.49
CA TYR A 169 32.59 7.89 13.94
C TYR A 169 32.83 6.54 14.63
N LEU A 170 32.08 5.51 14.28
CA LEU A 170 32.17 4.17 14.87
C LEU A 170 33.37 3.34 14.35
N SER A 171 34.01 3.78 13.27
CA SER A 171 35.23 3.17 12.73
C SER A 171 36.51 3.77 13.33
N THR A 172 36.37 4.74 14.24
CA THR A 172 37.47 5.27 15.05
C THR A 172 37.59 4.46 16.33
#